data_AF-A0A973YHM4-F1
#
_entry.id   AF-A0A973YHM4-F1
#
_cell.length_a   1.000
_cell.length_b   1.000
_cell.length_c   1.000
_cell.angle_alpha   90.00
_cell.angle_beta   90.00
_cell.angle_gamma   90.00
#
_symmetry.space_group_name_H-M   'P 1'
#
loop_
_entity.id
_entity.type
_entity.pdbx_description
1 polymer ?
#
loop_
_entity_poly.entity_id
_entity_poly.type
_entity_poly.pdbx_seq_one_letter_code
_entity_poly.pdbx_strand_id
1 'polypeptide(L)'
;GPGPPAPREWALPVGPRGRLRVRLPCQVSVRPLDPQRWPGADRVLVTVSGESPAPRGRDRERDPVRVEHDEALGQVAIVAEGVDSKAAVDVRTPVQFDLDIKTSGTGCVKIQKIECDNCKIETEKGTSVLQSIKSHKIDIRTNGGKVIGLGTLYGNTDICATEKGSVNIEKLQGTTINISTEDGLLKTKYLYAESASLSSVAGDIMLGSVHGKKENLSQIQLLCRYSSDGSLKASTHHGTIDVYVSQLRKVDLKSQKGSITVKVPASLKAYLELSGRKVDVNSEIQLKETRRASKDDHVMISG
;
A
#
# COMPACT_ATOMS: atom_id res chain seq x y z
N GLY A 1 5.54 -34.76 24.54
CA GLY A 1 6.00 -33.49 25.13
C GLY A 1 4.81 -32.75 25.71
N PRO A 2 4.99 -31.85 26.69
CA PRO A 2 3.90 -31.01 27.18
C PRO A 2 3.35 -30.17 26.01
N GLY A 3 2.03 -30.01 25.95
CA GLY A 3 1.37 -29.21 24.90
C GLY A 3 1.77 -27.73 24.97
N PRO A 4 1.51 -26.96 23.91
CA PRO A 4 1.77 -25.51 23.92
C PRO A 4 1.03 -24.83 25.09
N PRO A 5 1.59 -23.78 25.70
CA PRO A 5 0.94 -23.04 26.77
C PRO A 5 -0.40 -22.47 26.29
N ALA A 6 -1.39 -22.46 27.19
CA ALA A 6 -2.71 -21.91 26.90
C ALA A 6 -2.61 -20.41 26.55
N PRO A 7 -3.38 -19.92 25.56
CA PRO A 7 -3.36 -18.51 25.20
C PRO A 7 -3.96 -17.65 26.31
N ARG A 8 -3.48 -16.41 26.42
CA ARG A 8 -4.02 -15.39 27.33
C ARG A 8 -5.09 -14.59 26.61
N GLU A 9 -6.21 -14.31 27.27
CA GLU A 9 -7.37 -13.66 26.65
C GLU A 9 -7.88 -12.49 27.50
N TRP A 10 -8.29 -11.41 26.84
CA TRP A 10 -8.97 -10.26 27.42
C TRP A 10 -10.25 -9.98 26.64
N ALA A 11 -11.28 -9.54 27.35
CA ALA A 11 -12.51 -9.01 26.77
C ALA A 11 -12.80 -7.66 27.40
N LEU A 12 -12.64 -6.59 26.63
CA LEU A 12 -12.83 -5.21 27.10
C LEU A 12 -14.17 -4.69 26.58
N PRO A 13 -15.07 -4.20 27.44
CA PRO A 13 -16.29 -3.54 27.00
C PRO A 13 -15.94 -2.21 26.31
N VAL A 14 -16.51 -1.96 25.14
CA VAL A 14 -16.30 -0.74 24.35
C VAL A 14 -17.59 -0.32 23.64
N GLY A 15 -17.63 0.91 23.14
CA GLY A 15 -18.64 1.32 22.17
C GLY A 15 -18.43 0.69 20.78
N PRO A 16 -19.41 0.82 19.86
CA PRO A 16 -19.30 0.32 18.48
C PRO A 16 -18.27 1.08 17.63
N ARG A 17 -17.86 2.26 18.10
CA ARG A 17 -16.80 3.11 17.52
C ARG A 17 -15.77 3.40 18.58
N GLY A 18 -14.53 3.56 18.15
CA GLY A 18 -13.41 3.81 19.04
C GLY A 18 -12.10 3.66 18.27
N ARG A 19 -11.00 3.56 19.01
CA ARG A 19 -9.66 3.45 18.44
C ARG A 19 -8.90 2.29 19.05
N LEU A 20 -8.28 1.47 18.21
CA LEU A 20 -7.31 0.46 18.63
C LEU A 20 -5.89 1.01 18.42
N ARG A 21 -5.14 1.14 19.50
CA ARG A 21 -3.73 1.51 19.48
C ARG A 21 -2.86 0.32 19.86
N VAL A 22 -1.99 -0.14 18.96
CA VAL A 22 -1.12 -1.29 19.19
C VAL A 22 0.34 -0.89 19.04
N ARG A 23 1.19 -1.25 20.02
CA ARG A 23 2.64 -1.03 20.03
C ARG A 23 3.33 -2.32 20.47
N LEU A 24 3.72 -3.17 19.52
CA LEU A 24 4.20 -4.53 19.82
C LEU A 24 5.42 -4.92 18.96
N PRO A 25 6.42 -5.64 19.50
CA PRO A 25 7.57 -6.12 18.73
C PRO A 25 7.31 -7.43 17.98
N CYS A 26 6.05 -7.90 17.92
CA CYS A 26 5.69 -9.24 17.48
C CYS A 26 4.54 -9.21 16.45
N GLN A 27 3.99 -10.37 16.10
CA GLN A 27 2.93 -10.47 15.10
C GLN A 27 1.59 -9.97 15.64
N VAL A 28 0.88 -9.17 14.84
CA VAL A 28 -0.43 -8.60 15.17
C VAL A 28 -1.43 -8.93 14.08
N SER A 29 -2.56 -9.52 14.46
CA SER A 29 -3.70 -9.78 13.59
C SER A 29 -4.91 -9.00 14.10
N VAL A 30 -5.59 -8.26 13.22
CA VAL A 30 -6.79 -7.49 13.54
C VAL A 30 -7.90 -7.85 12.55
N ARG A 31 -9.08 -8.17 13.08
CA ARG A 31 -10.26 -8.51 12.29
C ARG A 31 -11.54 -8.07 13.00
N PRO A 32 -12.64 -7.86 12.27
CA PRO A 32 -13.91 -7.54 12.91
C PRO A 32 -14.40 -8.71 13.77
N LEU A 33 -15.19 -8.37 14.78
CA LEU A 33 -16.05 -9.33 15.48
C LEU A 33 -17.00 -10.00 14.48
N ASP A 34 -17.35 -11.25 14.78
CA ASP A 34 -18.39 -11.97 14.07
C ASP A 34 -19.77 -11.40 14.46
N PRO A 35 -20.50 -10.76 13.52
CA PRO A 35 -21.79 -10.12 13.82
C PRO A 35 -22.85 -11.12 14.31
N GLN A 36 -22.75 -12.41 13.94
CA GLN A 36 -23.70 -13.43 14.41
C GLN A 36 -23.49 -13.78 15.88
N ARG A 37 -22.23 -13.74 16.33
CA ARG A 37 -21.87 -14.04 17.72
C ARG A 37 -21.94 -12.82 18.63
N TRP A 38 -21.66 -11.65 18.07
CA TRP A 38 -21.55 -10.39 18.81
C TRP A 38 -22.33 -9.27 18.10
N PRO A 39 -23.68 -9.34 18.06
CA PRO A 39 -24.49 -8.39 17.31
C PRO A 39 -24.39 -6.96 17.86
N GLY A 40 -24.09 -6.79 19.15
CA GLY A 40 -23.94 -5.48 19.78
C GLY A 40 -22.64 -4.75 19.47
N ALA A 41 -21.63 -5.43 18.90
CA ALA A 41 -20.30 -4.87 18.63
C ALA A 41 -19.73 -4.05 19.82
N ASP A 42 -19.89 -4.59 21.03
CA ASP A 42 -19.77 -3.91 22.32
C ASP A 42 -18.48 -4.25 23.07
N ARG A 43 -17.52 -4.87 22.37
CA ARG A 43 -16.29 -5.35 22.99
C ARG A 43 -15.11 -5.44 22.04
N VAL A 44 -13.91 -5.38 22.60
CA VAL A 44 -12.68 -5.81 21.94
C VAL A 44 -12.20 -7.09 22.61
N LEU A 45 -11.87 -8.10 21.79
CA LEU A 45 -11.27 -9.35 22.26
C LEU A 45 -9.80 -9.34 21.90
N VAL A 46 -8.92 -9.60 22.87
CA VAL A 46 -7.48 -9.70 22.65
C VAL A 46 -7.04 -11.09 23.05
N THR A 47 -6.30 -11.77 22.19
CA THR A 47 -5.72 -13.09 22.47
C THR A 47 -4.22 -13.04 22.20
N VAL A 48 -3.41 -13.40 23.19
CA VAL A 48 -1.96 -13.51 23.09
C VAL A 48 -1.55 -14.97 23.14
N SER A 49 -0.72 -15.39 22.20
CA SER A 49 -0.24 -16.77 22.06
C SER A 49 1.25 -16.82 21.76
N GLY A 50 1.90 -17.96 22.03
CA GLY A 50 3.31 -18.17 21.68
C GLY A 50 4.32 -17.51 22.63
N GLU A 51 3.89 -17.04 23.80
CA GLU A 51 4.79 -16.60 24.86
C GLU A 51 5.52 -17.80 25.48
N SER A 52 6.86 -17.77 25.50
CA SER A 52 7.64 -18.73 26.27
C SER A 52 7.43 -18.46 27.76
N PRO A 53 7.19 -19.49 28.61
CA PRO A 53 7.07 -19.28 30.04
C PRO A 53 8.36 -18.66 30.56
N ALA A 54 8.24 -17.55 31.31
CA ALA A 54 9.38 -16.84 31.88
C ALA A 54 10.30 -17.81 32.65
N PRO A 55 11.64 -17.66 32.55
CA PRO A 55 12.56 -18.44 33.36
C PRO A 55 12.21 -18.26 34.84
N ARG A 56 12.20 -19.36 35.60
CA ARG A 56 11.90 -19.34 37.04
C ARG A 56 12.98 -18.53 37.77
N GLY A 57 12.76 -17.23 37.94
CA GLY A 57 13.72 -16.33 38.57
C GLY A 57 13.24 -14.87 38.68
N ARG A 58 12.79 -14.51 39.88
CA ARG A 58 12.80 -13.20 40.56
C ARG A 58 12.23 -11.90 39.99
N ASP A 59 11.64 -11.82 38.80
CA ASP A 59 10.81 -10.64 38.42
C ASP A 59 9.43 -11.07 37.95
N ARG A 60 8.47 -11.08 38.90
CA ARG A 60 7.12 -11.64 38.72
C ARG A 60 6.04 -10.58 38.43
N GLU A 61 6.39 -9.33 38.16
CA GLU A 61 5.45 -8.20 38.34
C GLU A 61 5.08 -7.41 37.08
N ARG A 62 5.69 -7.67 35.92
CA ARG A 62 5.23 -7.05 34.66
C ARG A 62 4.77 -8.11 33.68
N ASP A 63 3.47 -8.09 33.40
CA ASP A 63 2.95 -8.71 32.20
C ASP A 63 3.67 -8.11 30.98
N PRO A 64 4.24 -8.96 30.11
CA PRO A 64 4.98 -8.48 28.95
C PRO A 64 4.07 -7.70 28.01
N VAL A 65 2.81 -8.12 27.88
CA VAL A 65 1.76 -7.43 27.11
C VAL A 65 0.76 -6.78 28.08
N ARG A 66 0.63 -5.46 27.96
CA ARG A 66 -0.36 -4.65 28.69
C ARG A 66 -1.53 -4.32 27.78
N VAL A 67 -2.74 -4.51 28.30
CA VAL A 67 -3.99 -4.26 27.59
C VAL A 67 -4.83 -3.34 28.46
N GLU A 68 -5.08 -2.12 27.98
CA GLU A 68 -5.76 -1.06 28.72
C GLU A 68 -6.89 -0.46 27.88
N HIS A 69 -8.00 -0.09 28.53
CA HIS A 69 -9.10 0.64 27.90
C HIS A 69 -9.23 2.00 28.57
N ASP A 70 -9.14 3.06 27.77
CA ASP A 70 -9.37 4.44 28.18
C ASP A 70 -10.74 4.87 27.64
N GLU A 71 -11.74 4.92 28.52
CA GLU A 71 -13.11 5.31 28.17
C GLU A 71 -13.22 6.78 27.76
N ALA A 72 -12.40 7.67 28.34
CA ALA A 72 -12.43 9.10 28.03
C ALA A 72 -11.93 9.37 26.60
N LEU A 73 -10.95 8.58 26.14
CA LEU A 73 -10.44 8.64 24.78
C LEU A 73 -11.14 7.66 23.81
N GLY A 74 -12.02 6.79 24.30
CA GLY A 74 -12.62 5.70 23.52
C GLY A 74 -11.57 4.79 22.87
N GLN A 75 -10.46 4.53 23.58
CA GLN A 75 -9.27 3.91 23.02
C GLN A 75 -8.89 2.63 23.78
N VAL A 76 -8.66 1.54 23.04
CA VAL A 76 -8.02 0.33 23.55
C VAL A 76 -6.54 0.36 23.18
N ALA A 77 -5.66 0.29 24.17
CA ALA A 77 -4.22 0.28 24.01
C ALA A 77 -3.64 -1.10 24.32
N ILE A 78 -2.81 -1.62 23.41
CA ILE A 78 -2.05 -2.87 23.58
C ILE A 78 -0.58 -2.55 23.41
N VAL A 79 0.21 -2.69 24.48
CA VAL A 79 1.61 -2.26 24.53
C VAL A 79 2.50 -3.35 25.11
N ALA A 80 3.65 -3.57 24.49
CA ALA A 80 4.66 -4.47 25.02
C ALA A 80 6.07 -4.05 24.56
N GLU A 81 7.07 -4.20 25.44
CA GLU A 81 8.47 -3.79 25.14
C GLU A 81 9.45 -4.98 25.03
N GLY A 82 9.11 -6.15 25.59
CA GLY A 82 10.04 -7.28 25.72
C GLY A 82 9.40 -8.64 25.44
N VAL A 83 8.50 -8.71 24.46
CA VAL A 83 7.85 -9.98 24.07
C VAL A 83 8.77 -10.78 23.14
N ASP A 84 8.75 -12.10 23.28
CA ASP A 84 9.36 -13.01 22.30
C ASP A 84 8.83 -12.68 20.89
N SER A 85 9.73 -12.57 19.92
CA SER A 85 9.42 -12.42 18.50
C SER A 85 8.46 -13.49 17.94
N LYS A 86 8.35 -14.64 18.62
CA LYS A 86 7.42 -15.73 18.29
C LYS A 86 6.00 -15.52 18.79
N ALA A 87 5.76 -14.55 19.67
CA ALA A 87 4.43 -14.26 20.14
C ALA A 87 3.54 -13.69 19.03
N ALA A 88 2.25 -13.97 19.13
CA ALA A 88 1.25 -13.47 18.22
C ALA A 88 0.05 -12.94 19.00
N VAL A 89 -0.41 -11.75 18.63
CA VAL A 89 -1.56 -11.07 19.22
C VAL A 89 -2.68 -11.01 18.18
N ASP A 90 -3.78 -11.71 18.44
CA ASP A 90 -5.02 -11.61 17.65
C ASP A 90 -5.99 -10.67 18.35
N VAL A 91 -6.50 -9.68 17.64
CA VAL A 91 -7.44 -8.68 18.14
C VAL A 91 -8.70 -8.74 17.30
N ARG A 92 -9.85 -8.90 17.97
CA ARG A 92 -11.17 -8.75 17.35
C ARG A 92 -11.81 -7.47 17.82
N THR A 93 -12.09 -6.56 16.90
CA THR A 93 -12.68 -5.25 17.20
C THR A 93 -14.06 -5.13 16.59
N PRO A 94 -14.90 -4.19 17.04
CA PRO A 94 -16.01 -3.69 16.23
C PRO A 94 -15.50 -3.25 14.85
N VAL A 95 -16.35 -3.35 13.82
CA VAL A 95 -15.93 -3.09 12.43
C VAL A 95 -15.54 -1.63 12.19
N GLN A 96 -16.12 -0.70 12.97
CA GLN A 96 -15.94 0.76 12.89
C GLN A 96 -14.84 1.32 13.81
N PHE A 97 -13.80 0.54 14.08
CA PHE A 97 -12.67 0.99 14.91
C PHE A 97 -11.57 1.59 14.06
N ASP A 98 -11.13 2.79 14.43
CA ASP A 98 -9.92 3.38 13.90
C ASP A 98 -8.69 2.59 14.38
N LEU A 99 -7.70 2.48 13.51
CA LEU A 99 -6.51 1.67 13.75
C LEU A 99 -5.27 2.56 13.80
N ASP A 100 -4.47 2.37 14.84
CA ASP A 100 -3.13 2.92 14.98
C ASP A 100 -2.20 1.81 15.46
N ILE A 101 -1.61 1.08 14.51
CA ILE A 101 -0.82 -0.12 14.77
C ILE A 101 0.63 0.16 14.43
N LYS A 102 1.54 -0.15 15.35
CA LYS A 102 2.97 -0.10 15.13
C LYS A 102 3.63 -1.38 15.60
N THR A 103 4.45 -1.96 14.73
CA THR A 103 5.34 -3.06 15.09
C THR A 103 6.80 -2.74 14.83
N SER A 104 7.67 -3.27 15.67
CA SER A 104 9.14 -3.13 15.55
C SER A 104 9.80 -4.46 15.18
N GLY A 105 11.07 -4.40 14.77
CA GLY A 105 11.85 -5.54 14.34
C GLY A 105 11.24 -6.24 13.12
N THR A 106 10.84 -7.50 13.31
CA THR A 106 10.24 -8.35 12.25
C THR A 106 8.74 -8.58 12.45
N GLY A 107 8.12 -7.90 13.43
CA GLY A 107 6.70 -8.03 13.75
C GLY A 107 5.82 -7.72 12.55
N CYS A 108 4.99 -8.67 12.14
CA CYS A 108 4.09 -8.54 10.99
C CYS A 108 2.72 -8.04 11.44
N VAL A 109 2.05 -7.28 10.58
CA VAL A 109 0.68 -6.80 10.81
C VAL A 109 -0.24 -7.42 9.78
N LYS A 110 -1.37 -7.95 10.22
CA LYS A 110 -2.43 -8.47 9.34
C LYS A 110 -3.76 -7.84 9.73
N ILE A 111 -4.43 -7.19 8.78
CA ILE A 111 -5.72 -6.54 9.01
C ILE A 111 -6.70 -7.01 7.95
N GLN A 112 -7.93 -7.37 8.34
CA GLN A 112 -8.91 -7.89 7.42
C GLN A 112 -10.29 -7.27 7.65
N LYS A 113 -10.96 -6.84 6.56
CA LYS A 113 -12.39 -6.48 6.54
C LYS A 113 -12.82 -5.45 7.58
N ILE A 114 -11.97 -4.45 7.85
CA ILE A 114 -12.29 -3.31 8.71
C ILE A 114 -12.83 -2.15 7.87
N GLU A 115 -13.76 -1.38 8.46
CA GLU A 115 -14.31 -0.15 7.90
C GLU A 115 -14.12 0.99 8.88
N CYS A 116 -13.19 1.92 8.65
CA CYS A 116 -12.85 2.96 9.63
C CYS A 116 -12.68 4.35 9.01
N ASP A 117 -12.40 5.37 9.81
CA ASP A 117 -12.06 6.70 9.28
C ASP A 117 -10.54 6.81 9.10
N ASN A 118 -9.77 6.24 10.04
CA ASN A 118 -8.31 6.26 10.02
C ASN A 118 -7.73 4.86 10.20
N CYS A 119 -6.92 4.43 9.23
CA CYS A 119 -6.12 3.21 9.30
C CYS A 119 -4.64 3.58 9.20
N LYS A 120 -3.95 3.63 10.34
CA LYS A 120 -2.52 3.92 10.42
C LYS A 120 -1.73 2.66 10.79
N ILE A 121 -0.71 2.35 9.99
CA ILE A 121 0.17 1.19 10.18
C ILE A 121 1.63 1.62 10.03
N GLU A 122 2.45 1.31 11.01
CA GLU A 122 3.90 1.51 10.98
C GLU A 122 4.62 0.18 11.24
N THR A 123 5.46 -0.28 10.31
CA THR A 123 6.26 -1.50 10.50
C THR A 123 7.72 -1.27 10.18
N GLU A 124 8.65 -1.93 10.87
CA GLU A 124 10.05 -1.98 10.43
C GLU A 124 10.20 -3.01 9.29
N LYS A 125 10.93 -4.10 9.54
CA LYS A 125 11.22 -5.15 8.54
C LYS A 125 10.09 -6.16 8.35
N GLY A 126 9.03 -6.03 9.15
CA GLY A 126 7.85 -6.89 9.09
C GLY A 126 7.01 -6.70 7.82
N THR A 127 6.10 -7.64 7.58
CA THR A 127 5.13 -7.54 6.49
C THR A 127 3.78 -7.04 7.01
N SER A 128 3.24 -6.01 6.37
CA SER A 128 1.89 -5.50 6.56
C SER A 128 0.95 -6.08 5.49
N VAL A 129 0.00 -6.93 5.89
CA VAL A 129 -1.02 -7.51 5.01
C VAL A 129 -2.37 -6.88 5.31
N LEU A 130 -2.94 -6.16 4.35
CA LEU A 130 -4.26 -5.52 4.46
C LEU A 130 -5.20 -6.21 3.49
N GLN A 131 -6.34 -6.71 3.96
CA GLN A 131 -7.32 -7.39 3.13
C GLN A 131 -8.67 -6.69 3.16
N SER A 132 -9.11 -6.17 2.01
CA SER A 132 -10.44 -5.58 1.83
C SER A 132 -10.78 -4.51 2.88
N ILE A 133 -9.91 -3.50 2.97
CA ILE A 133 -10.05 -2.40 3.94
C ILE A 133 -10.84 -1.27 3.29
N LYS A 134 -11.80 -0.73 4.03
CA LYS A 134 -12.47 0.52 3.69
C LYS A 134 -12.09 1.54 4.74
N SER A 135 -11.51 2.64 4.32
CA SER A 135 -11.19 3.74 5.23
C SER A 135 -11.38 5.07 4.55
N HIS A 136 -11.66 6.13 5.30
CA HIS A 136 -11.50 7.47 4.73
C HIS A 136 -10.02 7.76 4.46
N LYS A 137 -9.13 7.42 5.40
CA LYS A 137 -7.67 7.56 5.29
C LYS A 137 -6.93 6.26 5.59
N ILE A 138 -5.98 5.90 4.72
CA ILE A 138 -5.04 4.78 4.88
C ILE A 138 -3.63 5.37 4.87
N ASP A 139 -2.88 5.21 5.97
CA ASP A 139 -1.49 5.68 6.10
C ASP A 139 -0.59 4.51 6.52
N ILE A 140 0.32 4.10 5.64
CA ILE A 140 1.20 2.96 5.87
C ILE A 140 2.65 3.41 5.72
N ARG A 141 3.45 3.22 6.77
CA ARG A 141 4.89 3.47 6.74
C ARG A 141 5.63 2.17 7.00
N THR A 142 6.64 1.89 6.19
CA THR A 142 7.53 0.77 6.46
C THR A 142 9.00 1.10 6.28
N ASN A 143 9.85 0.62 7.20
CA ASN A 143 11.29 0.71 7.07
C ASN A 143 11.90 -0.66 6.71
N GLY A 144 12.03 -0.93 5.41
CA GLY A 144 12.58 -2.18 4.88
C GLY A 144 11.59 -3.37 4.81
N GLY A 145 10.35 -3.20 5.28
CA GLY A 145 9.30 -4.21 5.26
C GLY A 145 8.46 -4.25 3.98
N LYS A 146 7.46 -5.12 3.96
CA LYS A 146 6.58 -5.31 2.78
C LYS A 146 5.16 -4.84 3.09
N VAL A 147 4.53 -4.18 2.14
CA VAL A 147 3.10 -3.83 2.18
C VAL A 147 2.37 -4.66 1.13
N ILE A 148 1.41 -5.46 1.57
CA ILE A 148 0.62 -6.37 0.72
C ILE A 148 -0.86 -6.02 0.87
N GLY A 149 -1.48 -5.54 -0.20
CA GLY A 149 -2.92 -5.28 -0.26
C GLY A 149 -3.65 -6.37 -1.04
N LEU A 150 -4.55 -7.09 -0.37
CA LEU A 150 -5.38 -8.15 -0.93
C LEU A 150 -6.83 -7.67 -1.11
N GLY A 151 -7.42 -7.90 -2.27
CA GLY A 151 -8.71 -7.32 -2.64
C GLY A 151 -8.63 -5.82 -2.87
N THR A 152 -9.62 -5.07 -2.37
CA THR A 152 -9.69 -3.61 -2.54
C THR A 152 -9.26 -2.89 -1.27
N LEU A 153 -8.31 -1.97 -1.40
CA LEU A 153 -8.07 -0.92 -0.42
C LEU A 153 -8.83 0.33 -0.88
N TYR A 154 -9.92 0.64 -0.19
CA TYR A 154 -10.79 1.77 -0.49
C TYR A 154 -10.50 2.91 0.48
N GLY A 155 -10.08 4.07 -0.01
CA GLY A 155 -9.76 5.25 0.81
C GLY A 155 -8.66 6.13 0.25
N ASN A 156 -8.52 7.34 0.80
CA ASN A 156 -7.37 8.18 0.51
C ASN A 156 -6.12 7.54 1.10
N THR A 157 -5.16 7.20 0.24
CA THR A 157 -4.08 6.29 0.58
C THR A 157 -2.74 7.01 0.52
N ASP A 158 -1.94 6.91 1.58
CA ASP A 158 -0.55 7.35 1.63
C ASP A 158 0.32 6.18 2.11
N ILE A 159 1.28 5.76 1.29
CA ILE A 159 2.19 4.66 1.60
C ILE A 159 3.62 5.11 1.36
N CYS A 160 4.48 4.96 2.36
CA CYS A 160 5.91 5.16 2.20
C CYS A 160 6.68 3.93 2.66
N ALA A 161 7.50 3.40 1.76
CA ALA A 161 8.40 2.29 2.03
C ALA A 161 9.86 2.72 1.81
N THR A 162 10.62 2.82 2.89
CA THR A 162 12.04 3.17 2.86
C THR A 162 12.92 1.93 2.82
N GLU A 163 14.23 2.14 2.63
CA GLU A 163 15.22 1.09 2.39
C GLU A 163 14.78 0.20 1.22
N LYS A 164 14.83 -1.12 1.41
CA LYS A 164 14.40 -2.14 0.42
C LYS A 164 12.92 -2.52 0.57
N GLY A 165 12.12 -1.66 1.20
CA GLY A 165 10.72 -1.91 1.44
C GLY A 165 9.90 -1.92 0.14
N SER A 166 8.94 -2.83 0.01
CA SER A 166 8.16 -3.01 -1.23
C SER A 166 6.66 -2.89 -1.00
N VAL A 167 5.93 -2.49 -2.03
CA VAL A 167 4.48 -2.31 -2.02
C VAL A 167 3.87 -3.16 -3.14
N ASN A 168 2.94 -4.04 -2.81
CA ASN A 168 2.22 -4.87 -3.78
C ASN A 168 0.73 -4.91 -3.43
N ILE A 169 -0.11 -4.22 -4.22
CA ILE A 169 -1.54 -4.08 -3.94
C ILE A 169 -2.37 -4.55 -5.13
N GLU A 170 -3.40 -5.36 -4.89
CA GLU A 170 -4.27 -5.82 -5.97
C GLU A 170 -5.13 -4.69 -6.54
N LYS A 171 -5.92 -4.01 -5.70
CA LYS A 171 -6.79 -2.92 -6.14
C LYS A 171 -6.78 -1.77 -5.14
N LEU A 172 -6.52 -0.58 -5.66
CA LEU A 172 -6.57 0.70 -4.96
C LEU A 172 -7.72 1.54 -5.49
N GLN A 173 -8.53 2.10 -4.60
CA GLN A 173 -9.65 2.97 -4.97
C GLN A 173 -9.79 4.12 -3.98
N GLY A 174 -9.75 5.37 -4.43
CA GLY A 174 -9.85 6.53 -3.53
C GLY A 174 -9.87 7.84 -4.29
N THR A 175 -9.94 8.98 -3.60
CA THR A 175 -9.82 10.29 -4.27
C THR A 175 -8.35 10.61 -4.51
N THR A 176 -7.52 10.50 -3.47
CA THR A 176 -6.08 10.77 -3.54
C THR A 176 -5.25 9.56 -3.15
N ILE A 177 -4.28 9.17 -3.97
CA ILE A 177 -3.40 8.03 -3.71
C ILE A 177 -1.94 8.43 -3.91
N ASN A 178 -1.15 8.41 -2.83
CA ASN A 178 0.28 8.71 -2.84
C ASN A 178 1.07 7.48 -2.38
N ILE A 179 2.02 7.01 -3.18
CA ILE A 179 2.89 5.89 -2.80
C ILE A 179 4.32 6.21 -3.18
N SER A 180 5.25 6.10 -2.24
CA SER A 180 6.67 6.27 -2.48
C SER A 180 7.48 5.07 -1.99
N THR A 181 8.43 4.61 -2.79
CA THR A 181 9.45 3.64 -2.37
C THR A 181 10.87 4.20 -2.53
N GLU A 182 11.84 3.71 -1.76
CA GLU A 182 13.27 4.04 -2.00
C GLU A 182 13.89 3.05 -3.00
N ASP A 183 14.18 1.82 -2.58
CA ASP A 183 14.86 0.78 -3.36
C ASP A 183 14.01 -0.51 -3.46
N GLY A 184 12.69 -0.36 -3.50
CA GLY A 184 11.80 -1.51 -3.55
C GLY A 184 10.70 -1.38 -4.59
N LEU A 185 10.26 -2.54 -5.09
CA LEU A 185 9.20 -2.66 -6.07
C LEU A 185 7.90 -2.03 -5.56
N LEU A 186 7.30 -1.17 -6.38
CA LEU A 186 5.94 -0.69 -6.25
C LEU A 186 5.09 -1.37 -7.33
N LYS A 187 4.10 -2.15 -6.92
CA LYS A 187 3.20 -2.85 -7.82
C LYS A 187 1.74 -2.62 -7.44
N THR A 188 0.92 -2.23 -8.40
CA THR A 188 -0.54 -2.32 -8.27
C THR A 188 -1.20 -2.86 -9.52
N LYS A 189 -2.19 -3.75 -9.37
CA LYS A 189 -2.90 -4.34 -10.53
C LYS A 189 -4.04 -3.45 -11.01
N TYR A 190 -4.74 -2.77 -10.11
CA TYR A 190 -5.81 -1.84 -10.44
C TYR A 190 -5.70 -0.57 -9.59
N LEU A 191 -5.73 0.59 -10.23
CA LEU A 191 -5.71 1.89 -9.57
C LEU A 191 -6.90 2.73 -10.04
N TYR A 192 -7.77 3.11 -9.12
CA TYR A 192 -8.94 3.95 -9.38
C TYR A 192 -8.83 5.21 -8.50
N ALA A 193 -8.33 6.32 -9.05
CA ALA A 193 -8.11 7.53 -8.25
C ALA A 193 -8.47 8.82 -9.00
N GLU A 194 -9.00 9.83 -8.32
CA GLU A 194 -9.09 11.15 -8.96
C GLU A 194 -7.71 11.77 -9.19
N SER A 195 -6.82 11.60 -8.21
CA SER A 195 -5.42 11.99 -8.23
C SER A 195 -4.53 10.89 -7.69
N ALA A 196 -3.50 10.50 -8.44
CA ALA A 196 -2.47 9.59 -7.93
C ALA A 196 -1.04 10.13 -8.16
N SER A 197 -0.18 9.95 -7.16
CA SER A 197 1.25 10.20 -7.20
C SER A 197 2.02 8.95 -6.77
N LEU A 198 2.77 8.36 -7.69
CA LEU A 198 3.58 7.18 -7.40
C LEU A 198 5.04 7.47 -7.76
N SER A 199 5.95 7.14 -6.84
CA SER A 199 7.38 7.39 -7.01
C SER A 199 8.25 6.28 -6.44
N SER A 200 9.41 6.10 -7.05
CA SER A 200 10.49 5.28 -6.52
C SER A 200 11.85 5.93 -6.79
N VAL A 201 12.78 5.85 -5.84
CA VAL A 201 14.14 6.39 -6.05
C VAL A 201 14.94 5.49 -6.99
N ALA A 202 14.95 4.18 -6.72
CA ALA A 202 15.74 3.18 -7.42
C ALA A 202 14.97 1.87 -7.74
N GLY A 203 13.74 1.71 -7.26
CA GLY A 203 12.91 0.53 -7.49
C GLY A 203 11.94 0.65 -8.67
N ASP A 204 11.53 -0.50 -9.21
CA ASP A 204 10.56 -0.56 -10.31
C ASP A 204 9.16 -0.14 -9.87
N ILE A 205 8.42 0.51 -10.78
CA ILE A 205 6.99 0.79 -10.65
C ILE A 205 6.21 0.02 -11.71
N MET A 206 5.38 -0.93 -11.28
CA MET A 206 4.55 -1.77 -12.14
C MET A 206 3.08 -1.46 -11.92
N LEU A 207 2.42 -0.89 -12.93
CA LEU A 207 0.99 -0.60 -12.88
C LEU A 207 0.25 -1.47 -13.89
N GLY A 208 -0.81 -2.13 -13.42
CA GLY A 208 -1.82 -2.74 -14.28
C GLY A 208 -2.77 -1.68 -14.83
N SER A 209 -4.07 -1.92 -14.73
CA SER A 209 -5.09 -0.98 -15.19
C SER A 209 -5.19 0.21 -14.25
N VAL A 210 -5.21 1.40 -14.83
CA VAL A 210 -5.24 2.65 -14.10
C VAL A 210 -6.35 3.53 -14.68
N HIS A 211 -7.19 4.07 -13.80
CA HIS A 211 -8.39 4.84 -14.11
C HIS A 211 -8.44 6.07 -13.20
N GLY A 212 -8.57 7.27 -13.76
CA GLY A 212 -8.51 8.48 -12.94
C GLY A 212 -8.49 9.80 -13.69
N LYS A 213 -8.84 10.91 -13.01
CA LYS A 213 -9.01 12.22 -13.67
C LYS A 213 -7.68 12.97 -13.88
N LYS A 214 -6.65 12.71 -13.07
CA LYS A 214 -5.27 13.27 -13.19
C LYS A 214 -4.23 12.39 -12.50
N GLU A 215 -3.11 12.06 -13.14
CA GLU A 215 -2.06 11.23 -12.52
C GLU A 215 -0.66 11.78 -12.82
N ASN A 216 0.14 11.98 -11.76
CA ASN A 216 1.51 12.47 -11.82
C ASN A 216 2.45 11.40 -11.26
N LEU A 217 3.22 10.71 -12.10
CA LEU A 217 4.22 9.70 -11.72
C LEU A 217 5.64 10.28 -11.86
N SER A 218 6.52 10.02 -10.89
CA SER A 218 7.91 10.50 -10.91
C SER A 218 8.92 9.46 -10.38
N GLN A 219 9.88 9.08 -11.23
CA GLN A 219 11.04 8.16 -11.07
C GLN A 219 10.72 6.67 -10.74
N ILE A 220 11.41 5.61 -11.22
CA ILE A 220 12.18 5.24 -12.43
C ILE A 220 11.88 3.73 -12.69
N GLN A 221 11.94 3.27 -13.95
CA GLN A 221 11.62 1.90 -14.44
C GLN A 221 10.14 1.54 -14.30
N LEU A 222 9.38 1.99 -15.29
CA LEU A 222 7.94 1.93 -15.35
C LEU A 222 7.51 0.83 -16.34
N LEU A 223 6.85 -0.23 -15.87
CA LEU A 223 6.13 -1.16 -16.75
C LEU A 223 4.62 -0.97 -16.46
N CYS A 224 3.99 -0.07 -17.22
CA CYS A 224 2.59 0.30 -17.07
C CYS A 224 1.74 -0.26 -18.22
N ARG A 225 0.62 -0.89 -17.92
CA ARG A 225 -0.38 -1.24 -18.94
C ARG A 225 -1.64 -0.39 -18.73
N TYR A 226 -1.64 0.84 -19.25
CA TYR A 226 -2.68 1.83 -18.96
C TYR A 226 -3.99 1.60 -19.72
N SER A 227 -5.12 1.89 -19.08
CA SER A 227 -6.42 1.92 -19.74
C SER A 227 -7.43 2.90 -19.11
N SER A 228 -7.69 4.02 -19.79
CA SER A 228 -8.86 4.93 -19.74
C SER A 228 -8.74 6.35 -19.15
N ASP A 229 -9.46 7.28 -19.82
CA ASP A 229 -10.01 8.62 -19.57
C ASP A 229 -9.21 9.73 -18.84
N GLY A 230 -8.05 9.42 -18.27
CA GLY A 230 -7.20 10.35 -17.52
C GLY A 230 -6.09 11.07 -18.28
N SER A 231 -5.35 11.91 -17.55
CA SER A 231 -4.04 12.42 -17.99
C SER A 231 -2.92 11.72 -17.23
N LEU A 232 -1.94 11.18 -17.94
CA LEU A 232 -0.78 10.50 -17.38
C LEU A 232 0.47 11.37 -17.55
N LYS A 233 1.20 11.64 -16.48
CA LYS A 233 2.57 12.13 -16.54
C LYS A 233 3.50 11.08 -15.94
N ALA A 234 4.54 10.66 -16.64
CA ALA A 234 5.55 9.76 -16.10
C ALA A 234 6.95 10.23 -16.46
N SER A 235 7.88 10.15 -15.51
CA SER A 235 9.27 10.56 -15.76
C SER A 235 10.29 9.65 -15.11
N THR A 236 11.44 9.49 -15.74
CA THR A 236 12.51 8.59 -15.31
C THR A 236 13.88 9.26 -15.59
N HIS A 237 14.82 9.28 -14.64
CA HIS A 237 16.19 9.76 -14.90
C HIS A 237 17.02 8.68 -15.61
N HIS A 238 16.94 7.43 -15.15
CA HIS A 238 17.49 6.24 -15.82
C HIS A 238 16.36 5.25 -16.12
N GLY A 239 16.55 4.21 -16.94
CA GLY A 239 15.60 3.10 -17.06
C GLY A 239 14.49 3.26 -18.12
N THR A 240 13.63 2.25 -18.21
CA THR A 240 12.65 2.12 -19.30
C THR A 240 11.24 2.51 -18.83
N ILE A 241 10.48 3.15 -19.70
CA ILE A 241 9.03 3.35 -19.56
C ILE A 241 8.35 2.48 -20.63
N ASP A 242 7.51 1.53 -20.25
CA ASP A 242 6.64 0.76 -21.16
C ASP A 242 5.19 1.06 -20.78
N VAL A 243 4.43 1.66 -21.70
CA VAL A 243 3.04 2.10 -21.46
C VAL A 243 2.13 1.57 -22.56
N TYR A 244 1.06 0.85 -22.21
CA TYR A 244 -0.08 0.67 -23.13
C TYR A 244 -1.08 1.81 -22.91
N VAL A 245 -1.61 2.44 -23.96
CA VAL A 245 -2.58 3.55 -23.88
C VAL A 245 -3.82 3.18 -24.68
N SER A 246 -4.95 2.89 -24.02
CA SER A 246 -6.19 2.51 -24.71
C SER A 246 -7.08 3.70 -25.09
N GLN A 247 -7.29 4.65 -24.17
CA GLN A 247 -8.18 5.81 -24.31
C GLN A 247 -7.70 6.89 -23.33
N LEU A 248 -6.93 7.91 -23.74
CA LEU A 248 -6.43 8.95 -22.82
C LEU A 248 -6.61 10.37 -23.36
N ARG A 249 -6.72 11.36 -22.46
CA ARG A 249 -6.79 12.79 -22.83
C ARG A 249 -5.41 13.40 -23.08
N LYS A 250 -4.44 13.11 -22.21
CA LYS A 250 -3.07 13.64 -22.33
C LYS A 250 -2.06 12.68 -21.71
N VAL A 251 -0.97 12.41 -22.41
CA VAL A 251 0.12 11.57 -21.94
C VAL A 251 1.43 12.33 -22.10
N ASP A 252 2.17 12.50 -21.00
CA ASP A 252 3.47 13.17 -20.95
C ASP A 252 4.49 12.20 -20.36
N LEU A 253 5.38 11.67 -21.19
CA LEU A 253 6.39 10.70 -20.80
C LEU A 253 7.79 11.27 -21.04
N LYS A 254 8.65 11.22 -20.03
CA LYS A 254 10.00 11.75 -20.12
C LYS A 254 11.04 10.77 -19.58
N SER A 255 12.06 10.46 -20.37
CA SER A 255 13.23 9.69 -19.93
C SER A 255 14.49 10.49 -20.22
N GLN A 256 15.34 10.69 -19.20
CA GLN A 256 16.63 11.37 -19.42
C GLN A 256 17.67 10.41 -19.99
N LYS A 257 17.80 9.21 -19.39
CA LYS A 257 18.72 8.15 -19.84
C LYS A 257 18.01 6.80 -19.86
N GLY A 258 17.34 6.50 -20.96
CA GLY A 258 16.68 5.22 -21.14
C GLY A 258 15.79 5.20 -22.37
N SER A 259 14.76 4.36 -22.34
CA SER A 259 13.85 4.17 -23.47
C SER A 259 12.40 4.36 -23.04
N ILE A 260 11.56 4.77 -23.99
CA ILE A 260 10.12 4.87 -23.81
C ILE A 260 9.48 4.02 -24.90
N THR A 261 8.65 3.07 -24.51
CA THR A 261 7.82 2.24 -25.39
C THR A 261 6.37 2.62 -25.12
N VAL A 262 5.66 3.02 -26.17
CA VAL A 262 4.22 3.32 -26.10
C VAL A 262 3.49 2.36 -27.03
N LYS A 263 2.54 1.60 -26.49
CA LYS A 263 1.68 0.67 -27.21
C LYS A 263 0.27 1.25 -27.25
N VAL A 264 -0.37 1.25 -28.42
CA VAL A 264 -1.71 1.85 -28.60
C VAL A 264 -2.59 0.90 -29.42
N PRO A 265 -3.92 0.92 -29.27
CA PRO A 265 -4.80 0.23 -30.20
C PRO A 265 -4.78 0.94 -31.55
N ALA A 266 -4.86 0.17 -32.65
CA ALA A 266 -4.83 0.69 -34.02
C ALA A 266 -5.94 1.72 -34.33
N SER A 267 -7.03 1.71 -33.55
CA SER A 267 -8.14 2.66 -33.66
C SER A 267 -7.91 3.99 -32.93
N LEU A 268 -6.82 4.14 -32.17
CA LEU A 268 -6.57 5.36 -31.39
C LEU A 268 -6.33 6.55 -32.33
N LYS A 269 -7.09 7.62 -32.13
CA LYS A 269 -6.88 8.92 -32.78
C LYS A 269 -6.35 9.88 -31.74
N ALA A 270 -5.11 10.34 -31.91
CA ALA A 270 -4.46 11.27 -31.00
C ALA A 270 -3.44 12.12 -31.75
N TYR A 271 -3.19 13.32 -31.24
CA TYR A 271 -1.99 14.07 -31.58
C TYR A 271 -0.80 13.49 -30.82
N LEU A 272 0.33 13.39 -31.48
CA LEU A 272 1.55 12.81 -30.99
C LEU A 272 2.72 13.77 -31.17
N GLU A 273 3.57 13.85 -30.15
CA GLU A 273 4.86 14.53 -30.22
C GLU A 273 5.91 13.60 -29.62
N LEU A 274 6.81 13.11 -30.47
CA LEU A 274 7.91 12.21 -30.10
C LEU A 274 9.23 12.93 -30.29
N SER A 275 10.13 12.74 -29.32
CA SER A 275 11.48 13.31 -29.34
C SER A 275 12.46 12.32 -28.72
N GLY A 276 13.59 12.10 -29.38
CA GLY A 276 14.64 11.22 -28.89
C GLY A 276 15.83 11.11 -29.83
N ARG A 277 16.89 10.40 -29.41
CA ARG A 277 18.04 10.11 -30.30
C ARG A 277 17.64 9.16 -31.43
N LYS A 278 16.76 8.21 -31.10
CA LYS A 278 16.11 7.30 -32.05
C LYS A 278 14.62 7.31 -31.75
N VAL A 279 13.82 7.47 -32.79
CA VAL A 279 12.36 7.33 -32.74
C VAL A 279 11.98 6.29 -33.78
N ASP A 280 11.29 5.26 -33.32
CA ASP A 280 10.80 4.14 -34.14
C ASP A 280 9.29 4.02 -33.99
N VAL A 281 8.59 3.88 -35.11
CA VAL A 281 7.13 3.81 -35.16
C VAL A 281 6.77 2.60 -36.00
N ASN A 282 5.99 1.68 -35.42
CA ASN A 282 5.55 0.47 -36.10
C ASN A 282 4.77 0.85 -37.38
N SER A 283 5.03 0.13 -38.50
CA SER A 283 4.37 0.34 -39.79
C SER A 283 2.85 0.15 -39.76
N GLU A 284 2.32 -0.53 -38.75
CA GLU A 284 0.87 -0.65 -38.51
C GLU A 284 0.23 0.66 -38.03
N ILE A 285 1.01 1.62 -37.53
CA ILE A 285 0.52 2.91 -37.04
C ILE A 285 0.45 3.89 -38.21
N GLN A 286 -0.77 4.28 -38.58
CA GLN A 286 -1.01 5.30 -39.60
C GLN A 286 -0.82 6.71 -39.03
N LEU A 287 0.33 7.32 -39.29
CA LEU A 287 0.57 8.73 -39.00
C LEU A 287 -0.02 9.61 -40.13
N LYS A 288 -0.84 10.60 -39.77
CA LYS A 288 -1.34 11.62 -40.68
C LYS A 288 -0.64 12.94 -40.38
N GLU A 289 -0.46 13.80 -41.39
CA GLU A 289 0.09 15.17 -41.23
C GLU A 289 1.45 15.26 -40.51
N THR A 290 2.33 14.28 -40.75
CA THR A 290 3.58 14.15 -40.00
C THR A 290 4.62 15.20 -40.38
N ARG A 291 5.16 15.90 -39.38
CA ARG A 291 6.40 16.69 -39.52
C ARG A 291 7.54 15.92 -38.87
N ARG A 292 8.58 15.64 -39.65
CA ARG A 292 9.81 15.02 -39.17
C ARG A 292 10.95 16.02 -39.27
N ALA A 293 11.61 16.30 -38.15
CA ALA A 293 12.78 17.15 -38.09
C ALA A 293 13.95 16.39 -37.45
N SER A 294 15.14 16.59 -37.97
CA SER A 294 16.39 16.11 -37.36
C SER A 294 17.30 17.30 -37.09
N LYS A 295 17.72 17.48 -35.83
CA LYS A 295 18.66 18.52 -35.44
C LYS A 295 19.54 17.98 -34.31
N ASP A 296 20.85 18.16 -34.41
CA ASP A 296 21.84 17.85 -33.35
C ASP A 296 21.66 16.44 -32.73
N ASP A 297 21.66 15.39 -33.56
CA ASP A 297 21.43 13.98 -33.17
C ASP A 297 20.09 13.68 -32.47
N HIS A 298 19.14 14.60 -32.59
CA HIS A 298 17.77 14.44 -32.11
C HIS A 298 16.77 14.37 -33.27
N VAL A 299 15.91 13.37 -33.20
CA VAL A 299 14.77 13.17 -34.10
C VAL A 299 13.51 13.63 -33.37
N MET A 300 12.73 14.47 -34.06
CA MET A 300 11.42 14.91 -33.61
C MET A 300 10.37 14.49 -34.65
N ILE A 301 9.28 13.90 -34.18
CA ILE A 301 8.12 13.52 -34.99
C ILE A 301 6.87 14.11 -34.33
N SER A 302 6.09 14.88 -35.08
CA SER A 302 4.78 15.36 -34.64
C SER A 302 3.69 15.15 -35.69
N GLY A 303 2.45 14.93 -35.26
CA GLY A 303 1.29 14.68 -36.12
C GLY A 303 0.04 14.29 -35.35
#